data_AF-A0AA43HV41-F1
#
_entry.id   AF-A0AA43HV41-F1
#
_cell.length_a   1.000
_cell.length_b   1.000
_cell.length_c   1.000
_cell.angle_alpha   90.00
_cell.angle_beta   90.00
_cell.angle_gamma   90.00
#
_symmetry.space_group_name_H-M   'P 1'
#
loop_
_entity.id
_entity.type
_entity.pdbx_description
1 polymer ?
#
loop_
_entity_poly.entity_id
_entity_poly.type
_entity_poly.pdbx_seq_one_letter_code
_entity_poly.pdbx_strand_id
1 'polypeptide(L)' 'MTQPKMNLHGVSVCPAGEENYERYKDFRGKWLCQYDYRDTDGELFSVVMPTLTECRMRRDKWLNQKIAKANNN' A
#
# COMPACT_ATOMS: atom_id res chain seq x y z
N MET A 1 18.10 -14.45 5.53
CA MET A 1 18.51 -13.22 4.83
C MET A 1 17.78 -13.21 3.50
N THR A 2 16.68 -12.49 3.40
CA THR A 2 15.81 -12.47 2.20
C THR A 2 16.48 -11.60 1.15
N GLN A 3 16.80 -12.16 -0.02
CA GLN A 3 17.45 -11.43 -1.11
C GLN A 3 16.56 -10.28 -1.61
N PRO A 4 17.10 -9.06 -1.82
CA PRO A 4 16.36 -8.01 -2.49
C PRO A 4 16.15 -8.39 -3.96
N LYS A 5 14.89 -8.38 -4.41
CA LYS A 5 14.47 -8.70 -5.77
C LYS A 5 14.76 -7.50 -6.68
N MET A 6 15.98 -7.43 -7.20
CA MET A 6 16.42 -6.40 -8.16
C MET A 6 16.33 -6.93 -9.60
N ASN A 7 16.01 -6.08 -10.58
CA ASN A 7 16.19 -6.45 -11.99
C ASN A 7 17.67 -6.40 -12.40
N LEU A 8 17.98 -6.87 -13.62
CA LEU A 8 19.33 -6.91 -14.18
C LEU A 8 20.09 -5.57 -14.17
N HIS A 9 19.41 -4.44 -13.96
CA HIS A 9 19.98 -3.09 -13.97
C HIS A 9 20.19 -2.51 -12.57
N GLY A 10 20.05 -3.31 -11.50
CA GLY A 10 20.24 -2.82 -10.12
C GLY A 10 19.14 -1.87 -9.65
N VAL A 11 18.02 -1.81 -10.37
CA VAL A 11 16.84 -1.06 -9.95
C VAL A 11 16.05 -1.96 -9.00
N SER A 12 15.73 -1.43 -7.82
CA SER A 12 14.75 -2.04 -6.92
C SER A 12 13.43 -2.10 -7.68
N VAL A 13 13.10 -3.29 -8.20
CA VAL A 13 11.78 -3.53 -8.77
C VAL A 13 10.89 -3.81 -7.58
N CYS A 14 10.29 -2.77 -7.02
CA CYS A 14 9.05 -2.96 -6.26
C CYS A 14 8.04 -3.50 -7.28
N PRO A 15 7.66 -4.78 -7.24
CA PRO A 15 6.66 -5.27 -8.17
C PRO A 15 5.37 -4.47 -7.95
N ALA A 16 4.71 -4.08 -9.03
CA ALA A 16 3.40 -3.46 -8.95
C ALA A 16 2.44 -4.39 -8.18
N GLY A 17 1.78 -3.86 -7.15
CA GLY A 17 0.92 -4.65 -6.26
C GLY A 17 1.55 -5.09 -4.93
N GLU A 18 2.76 -4.61 -4.57
CA GLU A 18 3.34 -4.89 -3.25
C GLU A 18 2.78 -3.96 -2.16
N GLU A 19 2.30 -4.54 -1.06
CA GLU A 19 1.85 -3.80 0.12
C GLU A 19 3.05 -3.47 1.02
N ASN A 20 3.26 -2.18 1.32
CA ASN A 20 4.21 -1.76 2.34
C ASN A 20 3.44 -1.28 3.56
N TYR A 21 3.85 -1.73 4.74
CA TYR A 21 3.29 -1.23 5.98
C TYR A 21 4.34 -1.12 7.07
N GLU A 22 4.27 -0.04 7.83
CA GLU A 22 5.12 0.21 8.97
C GLU A 22 4.26 0.45 10.21
N ARG A 23 4.59 -0.26 11.30
CA ARG A 23 3.94 -0.03 12.59
C ARG A 23 4.79 0.92 13.39
N TYR A 24 4.18 2.01 13.82
CA TYR A 24 4.83 2.99 14.67
C TYR A 24 3.94 3.33 15.87
N LYS A 25 4.56 3.91 16.88
CA LYS A 25 3.87 4.42 18.05
C LYS A 25 3.73 5.93 17.87
N ASP A 26 2.49 6.41 17.85
CA ASP A 26 2.21 7.84 17.82
C ASP A 26 2.74 8.52 19.09
N PHE A 27 2.94 9.83 19.05
CA PHE A 27 3.34 10.63 20.20
C PHE A 27 2.40 10.44 21.42
N ARG A 28 1.12 10.13 21.17
CA ARG A 28 0.12 9.81 22.20
C ARG A 28 0.18 8.39 22.74
N GLY A 29 1.19 7.62 22.34
CA GLY A 29 1.43 6.25 22.78
C GLY A 29 0.54 5.19 22.11
N LYS A 30 -0.22 5.56 21.08
CA LYS A 30 -1.10 4.63 20.34
C LYS A 30 -0.31 3.93 19.23
N TRP A 31 -0.53 2.63 19.09
CA TRP A 31 0.01 1.86 17.97
C TRP A 31 -0.80 2.14 16.71
N LEU A 32 -0.11 2.58 15.66
CA LEU A 32 -0.67 2.84 14.34
C LEU A 32 0.14 2.11 13.29
N CYS A 33 -0.54 1.79 12.19
CA CYS A 33 0.03 1.18 11.00
C CYS A 33 -0.07 2.20 9.87
N GLN A 34 1.05 2.74 9.41
CA GLN A 34 1.13 3.40 8.12
C GLN A 34 1.12 2.33 7.04
N TYR A 35 0.23 2.46 6.07
CA TYR A 35 0.05 1.52 4.98
C TYR A 35 0.14 2.26 3.65
N ASP A 36 1.08 1.85 2.82
CA ASP A 36 1.38 2.42 1.52
C ASP A 36 1.22 1.31 0.45
N TYR A 37 0.31 1.52 -0.48
CA TYR A 37 0.02 0.60 -1.58
C TYR A 37 0.21 1.32 -2.91
N ARG A 38 1.07 0.77 -3.77
CA ARG A 38 1.26 1.25 -5.15
C ARG A 38 0.48 0.38 -6.12
N ASP A 39 -0.47 1.00 -6.79
CA ASP A 39 -1.23 0.39 -7.87
C ASP A 39 -0.39 0.29 -9.16
N THR A 40 -0.80 -0.58 -10.09
CA THR A 40 -0.10 -0.80 -11.37
C THR A 40 -0.07 0.43 -12.26
N ASP A 41 -1.01 1.34 -12.07
CA ASP A 41 -1.12 2.62 -12.76
C ASP A 41 -0.15 3.69 -12.22
N GLY A 42 0.58 3.39 -11.14
CA GLY A 42 1.49 4.32 -10.47
C GLY A 42 0.83 5.21 -9.41
N GLU A 43 -0.48 5.09 -9.21
CA GLU A 43 -1.18 5.74 -8.10
C GLU A 43 -0.77 5.16 -6.75
N LEU A 44 -0.45 6.05 -5.81
CA LEU A 44 -0.10 5.70 -4.44
C LEU A 44 -1.32 5.88 -3.54
N PHE A 45 -1.69 4.82 -2.83
CA PHE A 45 -2.69 4.82 -1.78
C PHE A 45 -2.00 4.73 -0.41
N SER A 46 -2.10 5.79 0.38
CA SER A 46 -1.53 5.87 1.73
C SER A 46 -2.60 6.02 2.78
N VAL A 47 -2.58 5.20 3.84
CA VAL A 47 -3.53 5.27 4.95
C VAL A 47 -2.89 4.91 6.28
N VAL A 48 -3.30 5.59 7.37
CA VAL A 48 -2.85 5.29 8.73
C VAL A 48 -4.02 4.78 9.55
N MET A 49 -3.96 3.53 10.02
CA MET A 49 -4.99 2.94 10.90
C MET A 49 -4.38 2.17 12.05
N PRO A 50 -5.12 1.97 13.16
CA PRO A 50 -4.65 1.15 14.27
C PRO A 50 -4.37 -0.30 13.88
N THR A 51 -5.10 -0.82 12.87
CA THR A 51 -5.00 -2.21 12.42
C THR A 51 -4.76 -2.32 10.92
N LEU A 52 -3.99 -3.34 10.52
CA LEU A 52 -3.73 -3.64 9.10
C LEU A 52 -5.02 -4.03 8.35
N THR A 53 -5.96 -4.69 9.04
CA THR A 53 -7.25 -5.09 8.47
C THR A 53 -8.04 -3.87 7.99
N GLU A 54 -8.09 -2.80 8.78
CA GLU A 54 -8.75 -1.56 8.38
C GLU A 54 -8.05 -0.86 7.21
N CYS A 55 -6.71 -0.92 7.15
CA CYS A 55 -5.98 -0.42 5.99
C CYS A 55 -6.37 -1.17 4.72
N ARG A 56 -6.43 -2.51 4.79
CA ARG A 56 -6.83 -3.37 3.67
C ARG A 56 -8.27 -3.09 3.23
N MET A 57 -9.23 -3.00 4.16
CA MET A 57 -10.62 -2.66 3.83
C MET A 57 -10.73 -1.32 3.08
N ARG A 58 -9.93 -0.32 3.46
CA ARG A 58 -9.91 0.98 2.77
C ARG A 58 -9.26 0.89 1.39
N ARG A 59 -8.18 0.12 1.24
CA ARG A 59 -7.58 -0.17 -0.06
C ARG A 59 -8.59 -0.84 -0.99
N ASP A 60 -9.28 -1.88 -0.53
CA ASP A 60 -10.30 -2.58 -1.34
C ASP A 60 -11.45 -1.65 -1.75
N LYS A 61 -11.91 -0.76 -0.85
CA LYS A 61 -12.90 0.27 -1.20
C LYS A 61 -12.36 1.25 -2.25
N TRP A 62 -11.10 1.65 -2.14
CA TRP A 62 -10.44 2.54 -3.11
C TRP A 62 -10.31 1.86 -4.49
N LEU A 63 -9.88 0.60 -4.53
CA LEU A 63 -9.81 -0.20 -5.76
C LEU A 63 -11.18 -0.36 -6.42
N ASN A 64 -12.23 -0.66 -5.64
CA ASN A 64 -13.59 -0.76 -6.16
C ASN A 64 -14.08 0.57 -6.77
N GLN A 65 -13.77 1.70 -6.13
CA GLN A 65 -14.08 3.02 -6.68
C GLN A 65 -13.32 3.29 -7.98
N LYS A 66 -12.05 2.86 -8.06
CA LYS A 66 -11.23 2.99 -9.27
C LYS A 66 -11.82 2.18 -10.43
N ILE A 67 -12.21 0.93 -10.18
CA ILE A 67 -12.88 0.07 -11.17
C ILE A 67 -14.22 0.68 -11.61
N ALA A 68 -15.03 1.19 -10.68
CA ALA A 68 -16.31 1.83 -10.99
C ALA A 68 -16.15 3.10 -11.85
N LYS A 69 -15.08 3.88 -11.64
CA LYS A 69 -14.74 5.02 -12.49
C LYS A 69 -14.28 4.59 -13.88
N ALA A 70 -13.47 3.54 -13.99
CA ALA A 70 -12.97 3.04 -15.26
C ALA A 70 -14.07 2.48 -16.18
N ASN A 71 -15.12 1.87 -15.63
CA ASN A 71 -16.24 1.31 -16.40
C ASN A 71 -17.28 2.34 -16.87
N ASN A 72 -17.21 3.60 -16.43
CA ASN A 72 -18.17 4.66 -16.77
C ASN A 72 -17.68 5.58 -17.91
N ASN A 73 -16.64 5.18 -18.64
CA ASN A 73 -16.04 5.91 -19.76
C ASN A 73 -15.92 5.01 -20.98
#